data_AF-A0A0F2RGK3-F1
#
_entry.id   AF-A0A0F2RGK3-F1
#
_cell.length_a   1.000
_cell.length_b   1.000
_cell.length_c   1.000
_cell.angle_alpha   90.00
_cell.angle_beta   90.00
_cell.angle_gamma   90.00
#
_symmetry.space_group_name_H-M   'P 1'
#
loop_
_entity.id
_entity.type
_entity.pdbx_description
1 polymer ?
#
loop_
_entity_poly.entity_id
_entity_poly.type
_entity_poly.pdbx_seq_one_letter_code
_entity_poly.pdbx_strand_id
1 'polypeptide(L)'
;MQFLIGILGILVAIGIWSWRLRMAREGAREAAELARTAANLPRRMAFKYRSGRNGLDLIDDPREAAAIMMMEVARARGGPLTDRQSHSMIEEMMEHFRFTRAEADELVAHAAWVTNKAPLPQETMRRLSQKIVGDRYLGPKEVVDLDSMLVAVSEAEGTPTRDQLSLLQIFRDRAGLKT
;
A
#
# COMPACT_ATOMS: atom_id res chain seq x y z
N MET A 1 -29.70 -22.83 -13.00
CA MET A 1 -28.76 -22.58 -11.87
C MET A 1 -27.33 -22.99 -12.23
N GLN A 2 -26.75 -22.41 -13.30
CA GLN A 2 -25.33 -22.57 -13.71
C GLN A 2 -24.81 -21.32 -14.46
N PHE A 3 -25.71 -20.50 -15.00
CA PHE A 3 -25.39 -19.24 -15.69
C PHE A 3 -24.97 -18.08 -14.76
N LEU A 4 -25.19 -18.16 -13.44
CA LEU A 4 -24.80 -17.11 -12.49
C LEU A 4 -23.32 -17.19 -12.07
N ILE A 5 -22.68 -18.36 -12.21
CA ILE A 5 -21.25 -18.54 -11.89
C ILE A 5 -20.37 -18.07 -13.06
N GLY A 6 -20.86 -18.17 -14.30
CA GLY A 6 -20.15 -17.66 -15.49
C GLY A 6 -20.04 -16.14 -15.52
N ILE A 7 -21.06 -15.40 -15.04
CA ILE A 7 -21.06 -13.93 -15.01
C ILE A 7 -20.16 -13.40 -13.89
N LEU A 8 -20.09 -14.08 -12.73
CA LEU A 8 -19.20 -13.70 -11.64
C LEU A 8 -17.72 -13.91 -12.00
N GLY A 9 -17.40 -14.96 -12.77
CA GLY A 9 -16.06 -15.18 -13.32
C GLY A 9 -15.61 -14.12 -14.34
N ILE A 10 -16.56 -13.59 -15.13
CA ILE A 10 -16.30 -12.50 -16.09
C ILE A 10 -16.12 -11.16 -15.36
N LEU A 11 -16.82 -10.92 -14.26
CA LEU A 11 -16.64 -9.71 -13.43
C LEU A 11 -15.29 -9.71 -12.67
N VAL A 12 -14.77 -10.88 -12.28
CA VAL A 12 -13.41 -11.04 -11.74
C VAL A 12 -12.34 -10.79 -12.82
N ALA A 13 -12.61 -11.12 -14.09
CA ALA A 13 -11.73 -10.81 -15.21
C ALA A 13 -11.71 -9.30 -15.60
N ILE A 14 -12.76 -8.55 -15.27
CA ILE A 14 -12.82 -7.09 -15.51
C ILE A 14 -12.05 -6.31 -14.42
N GLY A 15 -11.98 -6.83 -13.18
CA GLY A 15 -11.23 -6.21 -12.08
C GLY A 15 -9.71 -6.17 -12.30
N ILE A 16 -9.16 -7.23 -12.91
CA ILE A 16 -7.72 -7.35 -13.26
C ILE A 16 -7.32 -6.35 -14.38
N TRP A 17 -8.29 -5.79 -15.12
CA TRP A 17 -8.01 -5.00 -16.31
C TRP A 17 -7.73 -3.51 -16.05
N SER A 18 -8.04 -2.98 -14.86
CA SER A 18 -7.89 -1.53 -14.60
C SER A 18 -6.43 -1.05 -14.55
N TRP A 19 -5.46 -1.97 -14.40
CA TRP A 19 -4.03 -1.65 -14.42
C TRP A 19 -3.34 -1.94 -15.78
N ARG A 20 -3.79 -2.95 -16.56
CA ARG A 20 -3.12 -3.36 -17.81
C ARG A 20 -3.40 -2.44 -19.01
N LEU A 21 -4.54 -1.74 -19.02
CA LEU A 21 -4.85 -0.77 -20.08
C LEU A 21 -4.18 0.60 -19.87
N ARG A 22 -3.68 0.89 -18.66
CA ARG A 22 -3.09 2.21 -18.32
C ARG A 22 -1.60 2.32 -18.66
N MET A 23 -0.86 1.20 -18.77
CA MET A 23 0.51 1.18 -19.33
C MET A 23 0.57 0.98 -20.86
N ALA A 24 -0.49 0.49 -21.49
CA ALA A 24 -0.45 0.12 -22.91
C ALA A 24 -0.42 1.29 -23.90
N ARG A 25 -0.47 2.55 -23.44
CA ARG A 25 -0.37 3.73 -24.31
C ARG A 25 1.04 4.28 -24.50
N GLU A 26 2.04 3.84 -23.73
CA GLU A 26 3.42 4.37 -23.85
C GLU A 26 4.48 3.31 -24.21
N GLY A 27 4.12 2.05 -24.45
CA GLY A 27 5.09 0.96 -24.68
C GLY A 27 4.98 0.21 -26.02
N ALA A 28 4.33 0.78 -27.04
CA ALA A 28 3.98 0.05 -28.27
C ALA A 28 5.16 -0.32 -29.20
N ARG A 29 6.43 -0.06 -28.81
CA ARG A 29 7.61 -0.43 -29.62
C ARG A 29 8.59 -1.42 -28.97
N GLU A 30 8.47 -1.73 -27.68
CA GLU A 30 9.43 -2.64 -27.01
C GLU A 30 8.84 -4.04 -26.67
N ALA A 31 7.53 -4.24 -26.86
CA ALA A 31 6.87 -5.50 -26.48
C ALA A 31 7.18 -6.69 -27.41
N ALA A 32 7.72 -6.46 -28.62
CA ALA A 32 7.90 -7.51 -29.62
C ALA A 32 9.05 -8.49 -29.29
N GLU A 33 10.06 -8.06 -28.53
CA GLU A 33 11.23 -8.90 -28.22
C GLU A 33 11.02 -9.76 -26.96
N LEU A 34 10.17 -9.32 -26.02
CA LEU A 34 9.93 -10.01 -24.75
C LEU A 34 9.01 -11.24 -24.86
N ALA A 35 8.31 -11.41 -25.99
CA ALA A 35 7.38 -12.52 -26.18
C ALA A 35 8.08 -13.89 -26.37
N ARG A 36 9.35 -13.92 -26.80
CA ARG A 36 10.08 -15.18 -27.07
C ARG A 36 10.69 -15.82 -25.83
N THR A 37 10.86 -15.09 -24.72
CA THR A 37 11.51 -15.59 -23.49
C THR A 37 10.50 -16.10 -22.45
N ALA A 38 9.20 -15.93 -22.68
CA ALA A 38 8.16 -16.23 -21.68
C ALA A 38 7.65 -17.68 -21.68
N ALA A 39 8.07 -18.52 -22.64
CA ALA A 39 7.46 -19.83 -22.85
C ALA A 39 7.89 -20.91 -21.83
N ASN A 40 8.92 -20.69 -21.01
CA ASN A 40 9.48 -21.72 -20.10
C ASN A 40 9.89 -21.18 -18.71
N LEU A 41 9.05 -20.40 -18.02
CA LEU A 41 9.34 -19.98 -16.64
C LEU A 41 8.39 -20.63 -15.61
N PRO A 42 8.82 -21.74 -14.96
CA PRO A 42 8.07 -22.41 -13.92
C PRO A 42 8.23 -21.70 -12.56
N ARG A 43 7.11 -21.34 -11.92
CA ARG A 43 6.81 -21.10 -10.47
C ARG A 43 7.85 -20.38 -9.56
N ARG A 44 8.96 -19.85 -10.09
CA ARG A 44 10.04 -19.16 -9.37
C ARG A 44 10.06 -17.67 -9.70
N MET A 45 8.93 -16.97 -9.48
CA MET A 45 8.91 -15.52 -9.19
C MET A 45 9.60 -15.23 -7.83
N ALA A 46 10.66 -15.96 -7.49
CA ALA A 46 11.31 -16.01 -6.20
C ALA A 46 12.56 -15.10 -6.12
N PHE A 47 12.91 -14.31 -7.15
CA PHE A 47 14.20 -13.62 -7.16
C PHE A 47 14.20 -12.27 -7.91
N LYS A 48 13.16 -11.44 -7.74
CA LYS A 48 13.20 -10.02 -8.19
C LYS A 48 13.27 -8.99 -7.07
N TYR A 49 13.33 -9.38 -5.80
CA TYR A 49 13.61 -8.48 -4.69
C TYR A 49 15.05 -8.65 -4.25
N ARG A 50 15.94 -7.92 -4.92
CA ARG A 50 17.35 -7.81 -4.52
C ARG A 50 17.41 -7.16 -3.14
N SER A 51 17.68 -7.99 -2.16
CA SER A 51 18.33 -7.63 -0.91
C SER A 51 19.57 -6.78 -1.19
N GLY A 52 19.53 -5.51 -0.77
CA GLY A 52 20.69 -4.63 -0.79
C GLY A 52 20.37 -3.21 -1.23
N ARG A 53 20.29 -2.32 -0.24
CA ARG A 53 20.21 -0.84 -0.29
C ARG A 53 18.78 -0.26 -0.30
N ASN A 54 18.45 0.46 0.78
CA ASN A 54 17.26 1.28 1.01
C ASN A 54 15.91 0.72 0.51
N GLY A 55 15.32 -0.20 1.27
CA GLY A 55 14.05 -0.86 0.92
C GLY A 55 12.84 0.07 0.72
N LEU A 56 12.88 1.31 1.23
CA LEU A 56 11.80 2.29 1.01
C LEU A 56 11.83 2.91 -0.39
N ASP A 57 13.00 3.00 -1.02
CA ASP A 57 13.15 3.63 -2.34
C ASP A 57 12.57 2.75 -3.45
N LEU A 58 12.52 1.44 -3.22
CA LEU A 58 11.96 0.41 -4.12
C LEU A 58 10.43 0.28 -4.04
N ILE A 59 9.77 0.99 -3.12
CA ILE A 59 8.30 0.97 -3.02
C ILE A 59 7.76 1.89 -4.12
N ASP A 60 7.19 1.27 -5.15
CA ASP A 60 6.58 1.95 -6.30
C ASP A 60 5.05 1.99 -6.21
N ASP A 61 4.43 1.10 -5.42
CA ASP A 61 2.98 1.07 -5.25
C ASP A 61 2.55 1.99 -4.08
N PRO A 62 1.70 3.01 -4.33
CA PRO A 62 1.24 3.90 -3.27
C PRO A 62 0.42 3.19 -2.19
N ARG A 63 -0.21 2.05 -2.50
CA ARG A 63 -0.96 1.24 -1.52
C ARG A 63 -0.01 0.54 -0.55
N GLU A 64 1.12 0.07 -1.04
CA GLU A 64 2.19 -0.50 -0.22
C GLU A 64 2.80 0.57 0.69
N ALA A 65 3.06 1.77 0.15
CA ALA A 65 3.52 2.91 0.94
C ALA A 65 2.52 3.26 2.05
N ALA A 66 1.23 3.38 1.73
CA ALA A 66 0.19 3.65 2.71
C ALA A 66 0.10 2.57 3.81
N ALA A 67 0.19 1.28 3.43
CA ALA A 67 0.19 0.18 4.40
C ALA A 67 1.36 0.24 5.37
N ILE A 68 2.55 0.57 4.88
CA ILE A 68 3.74 0.75 5.72
C ILE A 68 3.56 1.96 6.63
N MET A 69 3.04 3.08 6.14
CA MET A 69 2.76 4.26 6.96
C MET A 69 1.75 3.96 8.07
N MET A 70 0.67 3.23 7.77
CA MET A 70 -0.30 2.77 8.77
C MET A 70 0.35 1.86 9.82
N MET A 71 1.24 0.95 9.41
CA MET A 71 1.98 0.08 10.34
C MET A 71 2.91 0.88 11.27
N GLU A 72 3.61 1.89 10.74
CA GLU A 72 4.45 2.80 11.54
C GLU A 72 3.61 3.56 12.59
N VAL A 73 2.45 4.09 12.18
CA VAL A 73 1.50 4.74 13.10
C VAL A 73 0.97 3.76 14.15
N ALA A 74 0.64 2.52 13.77
CA ALA A 74 0.18 1.53 14.73
C ALA A 74 1.24 1.24 15.80
N ARG A 75 2.49 1.03 15.38
CA ARG A 75 3.62 0.66 16.26
C ARG A 75 4.16 1.81 17.10
N ALA A 76 4.00 3.06 16.65
CA ALA A 76 4.40 4.24 17.41
C ALA A 76 3.74 4.36 18.80
N ARG A 77 2.67 3.59 19.06
CA ARG A 77 2.09 3.45 20.41
C ARG A 77 3.05 2.81 21.44
N GLY A 78 4.12 2.14 21.02
CA GLY A 78 5.15 1.59 21.92
C GLY A 78 4.94 0.13 22.34
N GLY A 79 4.26 -0.67 21.51
CA GLY A 79 4.00 -2.09 21.74
C GLY A 79 3.90 -2.88 20.43
N PRO A 80 3.68 -4.21 20.51
CA PRO A 80 3.36 -4.99 19.32
C PRO A 80 2.07 -4.49 18.68
N LEU A 81 1.89 -4.76 17.39
CA LEU A 81 0.63 -4.50 16.69
C LEU A 81 -0.52 -5.23 17.40
N THR A 82 -1.57 -4.51 17.76
CA THR A 82 -2.75 -5.09 18.39
C THR A 82 -3.75 -5.62 17.36
N ASP A 83 -4.64 -6.52 17.78
CA ASP A 83 -5.70 -7.04 16.91
C ASP A 83 -6.63 -5.94 16.41
N ARG A 84 -6.94 -4.92 17.23
CA ARG A 84 -7.81 -3.81 16.82
C ARG A 84 -7.13 -2.89 15.81
N GLN A 85 -5.83 -2.63 15.98
CA GLN A 85 -5.05 -1.88 14.98
C GLN A 85 -4.95 -2.66 13.67
N SER A 86 -4.66 -3.95 13.73
CA SER A 86 -4.63 -4.83 12.56
C SER A 86 -5.98 -4.84 11.84
N HIS A 87 -7.07 -4.98 12.60
CA HIS A 87 -8.43 -4.96 12.04
C HIS A 87 -8.75 -3.64 11.36
N SER A 88 -8.47 -2.51 12.02
CA SER A 88 -8.66 -1.18 11.44
C SER A 88 -7.86 -1.02 10.15
N MET A 89 -6.58 -1.42 10.13
CA MET A 89 -5.78 -1.40 8.89
C MET A 89 -6.41 -2.21 7.76
N ILE A 90 -6.94 -3.41 8.05
CA ILE A 90 -7.58 -4.26 7.05
C ILE A 90 -8.86 -3.62 6.52
N GLU A 91 -9.71 -3.06 7.38
CA GLU A 91 -10.94 -2.38 6.96
C GLU A 91 -10.65 -1.19 6.06
N GLU A 92 -9.70 -0.33 6.44
CA GLU A 92 -9.25 0.81 5.65
C GLU A 92 -8.70 0.37 4.28
N MET A 93 -7.91 -0.70 4.23
CA MET A 93 -7.39 -1.24 2.96
C MET A 93 -8.51 -1.80 2.07
N MET A 94 -9.48 -2.50 2.64
CA MET A 94 -10.60 -3.05 1.90
C MET A 94 -11.47 -1.93 1.32
N GLU A 95 -11.73 -0.88 2.09
CA GLU A 95 -12.55 0.27 1.68
C GLU A 95 -11.86 1.12 0.61
N HIS A 96 -10.62 1.55 0.87
CA HIS A 96 -9.93 2.52 0.00
C HIS A 96 -9.21 1.86 -1.18
N PHE A 97 -8.68 0.64 -1.03
CA PHE A 97 -7.93 -0.03 -2.10
C PHE A 97 -8.75 -1.05 -2.88
N ARG A 98 -9.99 -1.33 -2.42
CA ARG A 98 -10.88 -2.37 -2.97
C ARG A 98 -10.25 -3.77 -2.94
N PHE A 99 -9.44 -4.02 -1.91
CA PHE A 99 -8.86 -5.33 -1.68
C PHE A 99 -9.87 -6.29 -1.06
N THR A 100 -9.66 -7.57 -1.33
CA THR A 100 -10.23 -8.65 -0.53
C THR A 100 -9.54 -8.70 0.84
N ARG A 101 -10.20 -9.32 1.82
CA ARG A 101 -9.62 -9.53 3.14
C ARG A 101 -8.25 -10.22 3.08
N ALA A 102 -8.12 -11.25 2.23
CA ALA A 102 -6.87 -12.00 2.08
C ALA A 102 -5.72 -11.11 1.54
N GLU A 103 -6.00 -10.26 0.55
CA GLU A 103 -5.00 -9.33 0.02
C GLU A 103 -4.59 -8.27 1.07
N ALA A 104 -5.54 -7.78 1.86
CA ALA A 104 -5.25 -6.86 2.95
C ALA A 104 -4.40 -7.53 4.05
N ASP A 105 -4.73 -8.76 4.45
CA ASP A 105 -3.95 -9.55 5.43
C ASP A 105 -2.50 -9.75 4.96
N GLU A 106 -2.30 -10.10 3.68
CA GLU A 106 -0.97 -10.24 3.08
C GLU A 106 -0.20 -8.91 3.11
N LEU A 107 -0.86 -7.80 2.81
CA LEU A 107 -0.23 -6.49 2.80
C LEU A 107 0.13 -6.00 4.21
N VAL A 108 -0.71 -6.29 5.22
CA VAL A 108 -0.40 -6.02 6.63
C VAL A 108 0.82 -6.81 7.08
N ALA A 109 0.89 -8.11 6.75
CA ALA A 109 2.03 -8.95 7.08
C ALA A 109 3.33 -8.46 6.42
N HIS A 110 3.24 -8.04 5.15
CA HIS A 110 4.36 -7.43 4.44
C HIS A 110 4.81 -6.11 5.09
N ALA A 111 3.87 -5.20 5.38
CA ALA A 111 4.18 -3.95 6.06
C ALA A 111 4.84 -4.17 7.43
N ALA A 112 4.37 -5.15 8.21
CA ALA A 112 4.98 -5.54 9.48
C ALA A 112 6.42 -6.05 9.32
N TRP A 113 6.71 -6.77 8.24
CA TRP A 113 8.05 -7.25 7.91
C TRP A 113 8.98 -6.10 7.47
N VAL A 114 8.49 -5.18 6.63
CA VAL A 114 9.27 -4.03 6.14
C VAL A 114 9.62 -3.08 7.30
N THR A 115 8.63 -2.72 8.12
CA THR A 115 8.82 -1.82 9.28
C THR A 115 9.81 -2.37 10.31
N ASN A 116 9.89 -3.70 10.49
CA ASN A 116 10.92 -4.33 11.34
C ASN A 116 12.37 -4.08 10.89
N LYS A 117 12.58 -3.70 9.62
CA LYS A 117 13.90 -3.41 9.03
C LYS A 117 14.00 -1.96 8.54
N ALA A 118 12.97 -1.16 8.79
CA ALA A 118 12.90 0.22 8.32
C ALA A 118 13.79 1.14 9.18
N PRO A 119 14.14 2.33 8.65
CA PRO A 119 14.71 3.42 9.45
C PRO A 119 13.78 3.85 10.60
N LEU A 120 14.17 4.91 11.31
CA LEU A 120 13.30 5.53 12.31
C LEU A 120 11.91 5.86 11.72
N PRO A 121 10.81 5.64 12.46
CA PRO A 121 9.44 5.84 11.95
C PRO A 121 9.22 7.23 11.33
N GLN A 122 9.79 8.28 11.93
CA GLN A 122 9.69 9.64 11.38
C GLN A 122 10.32 9.78 10.00
N GLU A 123 11.46 9.12 9.77
CA GLU A 123 12.15 9.15 8.48
C GLU A 123 11.38 8.34 7.43
N THR A 124 10.85 7.17 7.80
CA THR A 124 9.95 6.38 6.96
C THR A 124 8.74 7.20 6.53
N MET A 125 8.07 7.85 7.48
CA MET A 125 6.92 8.73 7.21
C MET A 125 7.28 9.85 6.25
N ARG A 126 8.40 10.57 6.46
CA ARG A 126 8.82 11.67 5.56
C ARG A 126 9.03 11.21 4.13
N ARG A 127 9.71 10.07 3.93
CA ARG A 127 10.02 9.54 2.60
C ARG A 127 8.78 9.06 1.86
N LEU A 128 7.94 8.28 2.52
CA LEU A 128 6.73 7.75 1.91
C LEU A 128 5.70 8.85 1.65
N SER A 129 5.58 9.83 2.56
CA SER A 129 4.75 11.02 2.32
C SER A 129 5.20 11.80 1.08
N GLN A 130 6.51 11.95 0.87
CA GLN A 130 7.03 12.60 -0.34
C GLN A 130 6.70 11.81 -1.61
N LYS A 131 6.77 10.47 -1.57
CA LYS A 131 6.39 9.63 -2.70
C LYS A 131 4.90 9.78 -3.04
N ILE A 132 4.03 9.74 -2.03
CA ILE A 132 2.58 9.84 -2.22
C ILE A 132 2.17 11.21 -2.73
N VAL A 133 2.65 12.29 -2.12
CA VAL A 133 2.30 13.66 -2.54
C VAL A 133 2.92 14.01 -3.91
N GLY A 134 4.04 13.40 -4.26
CA GLY A 134 4.70 13.57 -5.56
C GLY A 134 4.16 12.67 -6.67
N ASP A 135 3.25 11.74 -6.37
CA ASP A 135 2.71 10.82 -7.38
C ASP A 135 1.71 11.55 -8.29
N ARG A 136 2.00 11.59 -9.59
CA ARG A 136 1.15 12.24 -10.60
C ARG A 136 -0.24 11.63 -10.74
N TYR A 137 -0.46 10.43 -10.21
CA TYR A 137 -1.72 9.70 -10.30
C TYR A 137 -2.57 9.80 -9.03
N LEU A 138 -2.03 10.37 -7.95
CA LEU A 138 -2.76 10.62 -6.72
C LEU A 138 -3.20 12.08 -6.68
N GLY A 139 -4.49 12.29 -6.47
CA GLY A 139 -5.07 13.62 -6.33
C GLY A 139 -5.19 14.05 -4.86
N PRO A 140 -5.73 15.26 -4.63
CA PRO A 140 -5.97 15.77 -3.28
C PRO A 140 -6.90 14.87 -2.45
N LYS A 141 -7.83 14.17 -3.10
CA LYS A 141 -8.75 13.26 -2.42
C LYS A 141 -7.99 12.08 -1.81
N GLU A 142 -7.12 11.44 -2.58
CA GLU A 142 -6.35 10.27 -2.12
C GLU A 142 -5.43 10.63 -0.95
N VAL A 143 -4.91 11.86 -0.92
CA VAL A 143 -4.12 12.38 0.19
C VAL A 143 -4.96 12.57 1.46
N VAL A 144 -6.18 13.09 1.34
CA VAL A 144 -7.10 13.25 2.48
C VAL A 144 -7.63 11.91 2.97
N ASP A 145 -7.91 11.00 2.04
CA ASP A 145 -8.32 9.63 2.36
C ASP A 145 -7.21 8.94 3.16
N LEU A 146 -5.95 9.05 2.74
CA LEU A 146 -4.83 8.51 3.50
C LEU A 146 -4.67 9.14 4.89
N ASP A 147 -4.87 10.45 5.05
CA ASP A 147 -4.87 11.07 6.39
C ASP A 147 -5.90 10.40 7.29
N SER A 148 -7.10 10.19 6.75
CA SER A 148 -8.22 9.58 7.46
C SER A 148 -7.91 8.14 7.86
N MET A 149 -7.31 7.35 6.96
CA MET A 149 -6.83 5.99 7.25
C MET A 149 -5.79 5.98 8.38
N LEU A 150 -4.81 6.91 8.34
CA LEU A 150 -3.78 6.98 9.38
C LEU A 150 -4.37 7.39 10.74
N VAL A 151 -5.35 8.30 10.75
CA VAL A 151 -6.10 8.68 11.96
C VAL A 151 -6.86 7.49 12.52
N ALA A 152 -7.62 6.76 11.69
CA ALA A 152 -8.39 5.59 12.12
C ALA A 152 -7.50 4.55 12.81
N VAL A 153 -6.35 4.23 12.23
CA VAL A 153 -5.38 3.29 12.82
C VAL A 153 -4.79 3.82 14.13
N SER A 154 -4.56 5.13 14.23
CA SER A 154 -4.09 5.76 15.47
C SER A 154 -5.13 5.69 16.58
N GLU A 155 -6.42 5.80 16.24
CA GLU A 155 -7.56 5.84 17.16
C GLU A 155 -8.11 4.46 17.54
N ALA A 156 -7.66 3.39 16.87
CA ALA A 156 -8.15 2.02 17.08
C ALA A 156 -8.07 1.52 18.54
N GLU A 157 -7.16 2.08 19.34
CA GLU A 157 -7.01 1.75 20.77
C GLU A 157 -7.58 2.83 21.73
N GLY A 158 -8.27 3.84 21.20
CA GLY A 158 -8.67 5.05 21.91
C GLY A 158 -7.81 6.25 21.51
N THR A 159 -7.67 7.24 22.38
CA THR A 159 -6.96 8.49 22.05
C THR A 159 -5.53 8.22 21.51
N PRO A 160 -5.13 8.84 20.37
CA PRO A 160 -3.80 8.67 19.81
C PRO A 160 -2.70 9.11 20.77
N THR A 161 -1.57 8.39 20.80
CA THR A 161 -0.42 8.79 21.62
C THR A 161 0.33 9.97 20.98
N ARG A 162 1.17 10.66 21.77
CA ARG A 162 2.02 11.75 21.26
C ARG A 162 2.90 11.32 20.09
N ASP A 163 3.43 10.11 20.14
CA ASP A 163 4.30 9.58 19.09
C ASP A 163 3.50 9.31 17.81
N GLN A 164 2.28 8.78 17.92
CA GLN A 164 1.38 8.61 16.78
C GLN A 164 1.00 9.96 16.15
N LEU A 165 0.61 10.93 16.98
CA LEU A 165 0.31 12.28 16.53
C LEU A 165 1.49 12.94 15.82
N SER A 166 2.73 12.67 16.28
CA SER A 166 3.93 13.18 15.62
C SER A 166 4.10 12.63 14.20
N LEU A 167 3.75 11.36 13.96
CA LEU A 167 3.80 10.75 12.63
C LEU A 167 2.69 11.27 11.72
N LEU A 168 1.48 11.47 12.25
CA LEU A 168 0.38 12.10 11.52
C LEU A 168 0.74 13.52 11.08
N GLN A 169 1.37 14.30 11.97
CA GLN A 169 1.79 15.66 11.64
C GLN A 169 2.82 15.69 10.51
N ILE A 170 3.77 14.75 10.50
CA ILE A 170 4.77 14.64 9.42
C ILE A 170 4.08 14.45 8.06
N PHE A 171 3.06 13.59 7.99
CA PHE A 171 2.31 13.40 6.76
C PHE A 171 1.54 14.67 6.36
N ARG A 172 0.80 15.27 7.30
CA ARG A 172 0.00 16.48 7.08
C ARG A 172 0.82 17.67 6.60
N ASP A 173 1.96 17.92 7.25
CA ASP A 173 2.90 18.98 6.86
C ASP A 173 3.40 18.76 5.43
N ARG A 174 3.68 17.51 5.06
CA ARG A 174 4.16 17.17 3.72
C ARG A 174 3.06 17.25 2.67
N ALA A 175 1.84 16.88 3.04
CA ALA A 175 0.64 16.90 2.22
C ALA A 175 0.04 18.31 2.06
N GLY A 176 0.49 19.28 2.86
CA GLY A 176 -0.10 20.62 2.88
C GLY A 176 -1.51 20.65 3.49
N LEU A 177 -1.85 19.64 4.29
CA LEU A 177 -3.11 19.58 5.03
C LEU A 177 -2.98 20.53 6.22
N LYS A 178 -3.73 21.63 6.21
CA LYS A 178 -3.76 22.56 7.34
C LYS A 178 -4.55 21.93 8.48
N THR A 179 -3.87 21.66 9.60
CA THR A 179 -4.45 21.36 10.91
C THR A 179 -5.00 22.60 11.59
#